data_AF-A0A842WKR3-F1
#
_entry.id   AF-A0A842WKR3-F1
#
_cell.length_a   1.000
_cell.length_b   1.000
_cell.length_c   1.000
_cell.angle_alpha   90.00
_cell.angle_beta   90.00
_cell.angle_gamma   90.00
#
_symmetry.space_group_name_H-M   'P 1'
#
loop_
_entity.id
_entity.type
_entity.pdbx_description
1 polymer ?
#
loop_
_entity_poly.entity_id
_entity_poly.type
_entity_poly.pdbx_seq_one_letter_code
_entity_poly.pdbx_strand_id
1 'polypeptide(L)'
;MPLLDVTYGDPCLVEPDYVENLKLIQALKIKMNGRRFNRIIKTIDEAVDSIVKHPNGKITTDGLSWAKTGSLFGHQSMQPKKRVDHLWSSVARITGYTKELLMAVGSLLRWRIALRDEMWLLYRRDTDLTDPDTNKVVTVSEYWITDKDMSKYL
;
A
#
# COMPACT_ATOMS: atom_id res chain seq x y z
N MET A 1 -12.73 -0.14 13.90
CA MET A 1 -11.73 -0.85 13.08
C MET A 1 -12.22 -0.87 11.64
N PRO A 2 -11.62 -0.06 10.77
CA PRO A 2 -12.19 0.34 9.49
C PRO A 2 -11.80 -0.55 8.30
N LEU A 3 -10.86 -1.48 8.42
CA LEU A 3 -10.33 -2.17 7.23
C LEU A 3 -10.73 -3.64 7.18
N LEU A 4 -11.30 -4.05 6.05
CA LEU A 4 -11.49 -5.45 5.65
C LEU A 4 -10.50 -5.78 4.53
N ASP A 5 -9.60 -6.73 4.78
CA ASP A 5 -8.74 -7.32 3.75
C ASP A 5 -9.46 -8.50 3.10
N VAL A 6 -9.80 -8.34 1.83
CA VAL A 6 -10.61 -9.28 1.04
C VAL A 6 -9.75 -10.13 0.09
N THR A 7 -8.42 -10.05 0.23
CA THR A 7 -7.48 -10.75 -0.64
C THR A 7 -7.40 -12.25 -0.37
N TYR A 8 -7.77 -12.71 0.83
CA TYR A 8 -7.57 -14.09 1.28
C TYR A 8 -8.75 -15.02 1.01
N GLY A 9 -9.68 -14.66 0.12
CA GLY A 9 -10.91 -15.41 -0.15
C GLY A 9 -11.99 -15.19 0.90
N ASP A 10 -11.59 -15.02 2.17
CA ASP A 10 -12.45 -14.59 3.27
C ASP A 10 -12.08 -13.15 3.71
N PRO A 11 -13.04 -12.20 3.71
CA PRO A 11 -12.84 -10.87 4.26
C PRO A 11 -12.39 -10.95 5.72
N CYS A 12 -11.20 -10.44 6.01
CA CYS A 12 -10.65 -10.40 7.36
C CYS A 12 -10.57 -8.96 7.86
N LEU A 13 -11.15 -8.72 9.04
CA LEU A 13 -11.03 -7.47 9.77
C LEU A 13 -9.57 -7.25 10.20
N VAL A 14 -9.00 -6.11 9.82
CA VAL A 14 -7.58 -5.80 10.06
C VAL A 14 -7.42 -4.90 11.27
N GLU A 15 -6.86 -5.43 12.35
CA GLU A 15 -6.59 -4.64 13.55
C GLU A 15 -5.36 -3.74 13.40
N PRO A 16 -5.45 -2.42 13.70
CA PRO A 16 -4.32 -1.51 13.62
C PRO A 16 -3.13 -1.99 14.44
N ASP A 17 -3.39 -2.40 15.68
CA ASP A 17 -2.35 -2.84 16.62
C ASP A 17 -1.68 -4.13 16.14
N TYR A 18 -2.45 -5.07 15.58
CA TYR A 18 -1.90 -6.28 15.01
C TYR A 18 -0.94 -5.98 13.84
N VAL A 19 -1.35 -5.11 12.91
CA VAL A 19 -0.52 -4.75 11.77
C VAL A 19 0.71 -3.96 12.22
N GLU A 20 0.54 -3.00 13.14
CA GLU A 20 1.63 -2.21 13.68
C GLU A 20 2.72 -3.09 14.32
N ASN A 21 2.32 -4.17 15.00
CA ASN A 21 3.22 -5.09 15.67
C ASN A 21 3.93 -6.08 14.74
N LEU A 22 3.65 -6.08 13.43
CA LEU A 22 4.40 -6.88 12.48
C LEU A 22 5.89 -6.52 12.53
N LYS A 23 6.75 -7.54 12.58
CA LYS A 23 8.21 -7.40 12.69
C LYS A 23 8.80 -6.42 11.67
N LEU A 24 8.24 -6.39 10.45
CA LEU A 24 8.68 -5.49 9.39
C LEU A 24 8.35 -4.02 9.69
N ILE A 25 7.15 -3.71 10.21
CA ILE A 25 6.79 -2.34 10.60
C ILE A 25 7.61 -1.88 11.80
N GLN A 26 7.76 -2.73 12.82
CA GLN A 26 8.60 -2.42 13.98
C GLN A 26 10.06 -2.19 13.57
N ALA A 27 10.60 -3.02 12.67
CA ALA A 27 11.95 -2.81 12.13
C ALA A 27 12.08 -1.45 11.40
N LEU A 28 11.06 -1.01 10.66
CA LEU A 28 11.05 0.30 10.03
C LEU A 28 11.01 1.43 11.07
N LYS A 29 10.14 1.34 12.09
CA LYS A 29 10.03 2.34 13.15
C LYS A 29 11.35 2.50 13.92
N ILE A 30 12.03 1.39 14.20
CA ILE A 30 13.28 1.37 14.98
C ILE A 30 14.47 1.82 14.14
N LYS A 31 14.63 1.28 12.93
CA LYS A 31 15.83 1.48 12.10
C LYS A 31 15.77 2.74 11.25
N MET A 32 14.59 3.30 11.02
CA MET A 32 14.42 4.53 10.23
C MET A 32 14.43 5.76 11.13
N ASN A 33 15.12 6.81 10.69
CA ASN A 33 14.98 8.12 11.32
C ASN A 33 13.51 8.57 11.34
N GLY A 34 13.01 9.04 12.50
CA GLY A 34 11.60 9.41 12.68
C GLY A 34 11.07 10.44 11.68
N ARG A 35 11.88 11.43 11.26
CA ARG A 35 11.46 12.39 10.21
C ARG A 35 11.24 11.72 8.87
N ARG A 36 12.09 10.74 8.52
CA ARG A 36 11.95 9.97 7.28
C ARG A 36 10.75 9.04 7.35
N PHE A 37 10.55 8.37 8.47
CA PHE A 37 9.38 7.52 8.70
C PHE A 37 8.08 8.32 8.55
N ASN A 38 7.96 9.47 9.22
CA ASN A 38 6.80 10.34 9.12
C ASN A 38 6.55 10.84 7.68
N ARG A 39 7.60 11.09 6.90
CA ARG A 39 7.47 11.48 5.49
C ARG A 39 6.93 10.35 4.61
N ILE A 40 7.35 9.12 4.88
CA ILE A 40 6.81 7.92 4.21
C ILE A 40 5.34 7.77 4.55
N ILE A 41 4.99 7.80 5.85
CA ILE A 41 3.60 7.71 6.29
C ILE A 41 2.74 8.79 5.64
N LYS A 42 3.20 10.05 5.61
CA LYS A 42 2.52 11.15 4.93
C LYS A 42 2.31 10.87 3.44
N THR A 43 3.29 10.29 2.76
CA THR A 43 3.16 9.92 1.33
C THR A 43 2.11 8.84 1.12
N ILE A 44 2.04 7.86 2.01
CA ILE A 44 1.01 6.80 1.99
C ILE A 44 -0.36 7.41 2.23
N ASP A 45 -0.50 8.24 3.27
CA ASP A 45 -1.77 8.90 3.61
C ASP A 45 -2.27 9.78 2.47
N GLU A 46 -1.41 10.60 1.87
CA GLU A 46 -1.75 11.43 0.71
C GLU A 46 -2.15 10.60 -0.52
N ALA A 47 -1.54 9.43 -0.72
CA ALA A 47 -1.90 8.52 -1.80
C ALA A 47 -3.30 7.92 -1.59
N VAL A 48 -3.58 7.43 -0.38
CA VAL A 48 -4.90 6.92 0.00
C VAL A 48 -5.95 8.02 -0.16
N ASP A 49 -5.70 9.20 0.41
CA ASP A 49 -6.61 10.35 0.34
C ASP A 49 -6.90 10.81 -1.10
N SER A 50 -5.96 10.62 -2.03
CA SER A 50 -6.12 11.04 -3.42
C SER A 50 -7.12 10.19 -4.22
N ILE A 51 -7.42 8.98 -3.78
CA ILE A 51 -8.43 8.09 -4.40
C ILE A 51 -9.84 8.46 -3.93
N VAL A 52 -9.93 8.93 -2.69
CA VAL A 52 -11.19 9.32 -2.04
C VAL A 52 -11.80 10.58 -2.67
N LYS A 53 -10.94 11.47 -3.20
CA LYS A 53 -11.32 12.84 -3.61
C LYS A 53 -11.66 12.97 -5.09
N HIS A 54 -12.56 12.12 -5.61
CA HIS A 54 -13.21 12.43 -6.89
C HIS A 54 -14.29 13.51 -6.67
N PRO A 55 -14.39 14.55 -7.54
CA PRO A 55 -15.21 15.76 -7.32
C PRO A 55 -16.72 15.54 -7.10
N ASN A 56 -17.19 14.33 -7.34
CA ASN A 56 -18.58 13.89 -7.36
C ASN A 56 -18.90 12.87 -6.25
N GLY A 57 -18.01 12.68 -5.27
CA GLY A 57 -18.23 11.79 -4.13
C GLY A 57 -18.33 10.29 -4.48
N LYS A 58 -18.07 9.93 -5.75
CA LYS A 58 -17.89 8.55 -6.17
C LYS A 58 -16.45 8.17 -5.95
N ILE A 59 -16.19 7.20 -5.07
CA ILE A 59 -14.91 6.51 -5.07
C ILE A 59 -14.81 5.77 -6.40
N THR A 60 -13.95 6.24 -7.29
CA THR A 60 -13.58 5.44 -8.46
C THR A 60 -12.70 4.31 -7.94
N THR A 61 -12.93 3.11 -8.44
CA THR A 61 -12.08 1.93 -8.22
C THR A 61 -10.74 2.08 -8.96
N ASP A 62 -10.18 3.28 -9.03
CA ASP A 62 -8.89 3.57 -9.63
C ASP A 62 -7.83 3.02 -8.67
N GLY A 63 -7.36 1.80 -8.96
CA GLY A 63 -6.47 1.06 -8.08
C GLY A 63 -5.18 1.81 -7.76
N LEU A 64 -4.71 1.69 -6.51
CA LEU A 64 -3.33 2.02 -6.16
C LEU A 64 -2.40 0.91 -6.65
N SER A 65 -1.78 1.13 -7.82
CA SER A 65 -0.71 0.26 -8.30
C SER A 65 0.65 0.79 -7.86
N TRP A 66 1.37 0.04 -6.99
CA TRP A 66 2.75 0.36 -6.60
C TRP A 66 3.70 -0.78 -6.98
N ALA A 67 4.58 -0.51 -7.94
CA ALA A 67 5.62 -1.45 -8.37
C ALA A 67 7.00 -1.02 -7.88
N LYS A 68 7.85 -1.98 -7.53
CA LYS A 68 9.23 -1.77 -7.07
C LYS A 68 10.25 -1.70 -8.23
N THR A 69 9.85 -2.03 -9.45
CA THR A 69 10.80 -2.45 -10.48
C THR A 69 10.89 -1.47 -11.63
N GLY A 70 12.15 -1.21 -12.00
CA GLY A 70 12.62 -0.03 -12.69
C GLY A 70 12.01 0.24 -14.06
N SER A 71 11.32 -0.73 -14.67
CA SER A 71 10.71 -0.54 -16.00
C SER A 71 9.22 -0.84 -16.09
N LEU A 72 8.52 -1.07 -14.97
CA LEU A 72 7.07 -1.31 -14.96
C LEU A 72 6.42 -0.47 -13.87
N PHE A 73 6.35 0.84 -14.12
CA PHE A 73 5.74 1.80 -13.20
C PHE A 73 4.20 1.63 -13.17
N GLY A 74 3.66 1.43 -11.96
CA GLY A 74 2.23 1.54 -11.68
C GLY A 74 1.72 2.94 -11.99
N HIS A 75 0.86 3.04 -13.01
CA HIS A 75 0.52 4.28 -13.73
C HIS A 75 -0.73 5.01 -13.20
N GLN A 76 -1.21 4.66 -12.00
CA GLN A 76 -2.53 5.13 -11.51
C GLN A 76 -2.51 5.80 -10.14
N SER A 77 -1.37 5.82 -9.44
CA SER A 77 -1.22 6.67 -8.26
C SER A 77 -1.06 8.13 -8.72
N MET A 78 -1.95 9.03 -8.28
CA MET A 78 -1.83 10.49 -8.50
C MET A 78 -0.58 11.11 -7.85
N GLN A 79 0.19 10.35 -7.06
CA GLN A 79 1.42 10.81 -6.45
C GLN A 79 2.57 10.97 -7.45
N PRO A 80 3.40 12.03 -7.32
CA PRO A 80 4.60 12.17 -8.11
C PRO A 80 5.52 10.95 -8.00
N LYS A 81 5.95 10.40 -9.13
CA LYS A 81 6.88 9.25 -9.22
C LYS A 81 8.06 9.32 -8.26
N LYS A 82 8.70 10.50 -8.13
CA LYS A 82 9.83 10.72 -7.21
C LYS A 82 9.50 10.41 -5.74
N ARG A 83 8.26 10.66 -5.29
CA ARG A 83 7.82 10.35 -3.92
C ARG A 83 7.63 8.86 -3.73
N VAL A 84 7.03 8.19 -4.71
CA VAL A 84 6.85 6.73 -4.74
C VAL A 84 8.24 6.04 -4.73
N ASP A 85 9.15 6.47 -5.61
CA ASP A 85 10.52 5.96 -5.68
C ASP A 85 11.27 6.18 -4.34
N HIS A 86 11.08 7.33 -3.69
CA HIS A 86 11.67 7.62 -2.39
C HIS A 86 11.15 6.71 -1.28
N LEU A 87 9.84 6.44 -1.25
CA LEU A 87 9.21 5.50 -0.32
C LEU A 87 9.82 4.11 -0.50
N TRP A 88 9.80 3.57 -1.71
CA TRP A 88 10.33 2.23 -2.00
C TRP A 88 11.81 2.12 -1.64
N SER A 89 12.63 3.09 -2.06
CA SER A 89 14.07 3.10 -1.77
C SER A 89 14.36 3.19 -0.27
N SER A 90 13.56 3.97 0.48
CA SER A 90 13.76 4.14 1.92
C SER A 90 13.41 2.89 2.71
N VAL A 91 12.32 2.20 2.32
CA VAL A 91 11.92 0.94 2.94
C VAL A 91 12.89 -0.19 2.51
N ALA A 92 13.31 -0.23 1.24
CA ALA A 92 14.26 -1.23 0.71
C ALA A 92 15.60 -1.25 1.45
N ARG A 93 16.09 -0.08 1.87
CA ARG A 93 17.33 0.02 2.67
C ARG A 93 17.25 -0.70 4.02
N ILE A 94 16.05 -0.95 4.53
CA ILE A 94 15.83 -1.61 5.83
C ILE A 94 15.43 -3.07 5.64
N THR A 95 14.58 -3.36 4.65
CA THR A 95 14.00 -4.69 4.43
C THR A 95 14.72 -5.50 3.37
N GLY A 96 15.63 -4.90 2.61
CA GLY A 96 16.25 -5.48 1.43
C GLY A 96 15.41 -5.30 0.15
N TYR A 97 16.01 -5.68 -0.98
CA TYR A 97 15.37 -5.61 -2.30
C TYR A 97 14.56 -6.88 -2.65
N THR A 98 13.95 -7.53 -1.66
CA THR A 98 13.24 -8.82 -1.76
C THR A 98 11.72 -8.71 -1.51
N LYS A 99 11.04 -9.85 -1.35
CA LYS A 99 9.59 -9.99 -1.02
C LYS A 99 9.21 -9.25 0.26
N GLU A 100 10.13 -9.18 1.21
CA GLU A 100 9.99 -8.47 2.49
C GLU A 100 9.67 -6.99 2.28
N LEU A 101 10.17 -6.37 1.21
CA LEU A 101 9.82 -4.99 0.89
C LEU A 101 8.35 -4.85 0.51
N LEU A 102 7.85 -5.75 -0.36
CA LEU A 102 6.44 -5.75 -0.76
C LEU A 102 5.54 -5.96 0.46
N MET A 103 5.92 -6.91 1.32
CA MET A 103 5.24 -7.16 2.59
C MET A 103 5.26 -5.94 3.50
N ALA A 104 6.40 -5.25 3.62
CA ALA A 104 6.53 -4.09 4.48
C ALA A 104 5.69 -2.90 3.97
N VAL A 105 5.75 -2.60 2.68
CA VAL A 105 4.96 -1.53 2.06
C VAL A 105 3.47 -1.84 2.12
N GLY A 106 3.06 -3.08 1.80
CA GLY A 106 1.67 -3.53 1.94
C GLY A 106 1.18 -3.49 3.39
N SER A 107 2.04 -3.80 4.35
CA SER A 107 1.71 -3.69 5.78
C SER A 107 1.52 -2.24 6.21
N LEU A 108 2.37 -1.32 5.74
CA LEU A 108 2.21 0.11 6.00
C LEU A 108 0.88 0.63 5.43
N LEU A 109 0.53 0.25 4.20
CA LEU A 109 -0.77 0.57 3.59
C LEU A 109 -1.93 0.08 4.46
N ARG A 110 -1.94 -1.22 4.81
CA ARG A 110 -2.94 -1.83 5.68
C ARG A 110 -3.06 -1.09 7.00
N TRP A 111 -1.95 -0.79 7.66
CA TRP A 111 -1.94 -0.07 8.93
C TRP A 111 -2.53 1.33 8.80
N ARG A 112 -2.14 2.09 7.76
CA ARG A 112 -2.62 3.46 7.57
C ARG A 112 -4.11 3.54 7.21
N ILE A 113 -4.63 2.54 6.51
CA ILE A 113 -6.08 2.45 6.22
C ILE A 113 -6.83 1.96 7.47
N ALA A 114 -6.26 1.00 8.21
CA ALA A 114 -6.84 0.52 9.48
C ALA A 114 -6.95 1.62 10.55
N LEU A 115 -6.21 2.71 10.43
CA LEU A 115 -6.29 3.86 11.34
C LEU A 115 -7.36 4.90 10.95
N ARG A 116 -8.12 4.69 9.88
CA ARG A 116 -9.18 5.61 9.44
C ARG A 116 -10.49 5.38 10.18
N ASP A 117 -11.41 6.34 10.10
CA ASP A 117 -12.70 6.25 10.79
C ASP A 117 -13.78 5.57 9.92
N GLU A 118 -13.64 5.65 8.60
CA GLU A 118 -14.58 5.10 7.61
C GLU A 118 -14.26 3.65 7.26
N MET A 119 -15.24 2.82 6.88
CA MET A 119 -14.98 1.44 6.47
C MET A 119 -14.39 1.35 5.05
N TRP A 120 -13.30 0.60 4.90
CA TRP A 120 -12.52 0.40 3.68
C TRP A 120 -12.39 -1.08 3.38
N LEU A 121 -12.48 -1.42 2.09
CA LEU A 121 -12.06 -2.73 1.58
C LEU A 121 -10.73 -2.59 0.87
N LEU A 122 -9.77 -3.44 1.24
CA LEU A 122 -8.48 -3.55 0.56
C LEU A 122 -8.38 -4.88 -0.18
N TYR A 123 -8.21 -4.79 -1.49
CA TYR A 123 -7.88 -5.91 -2.36
C TYR A 123 -6.40 -5.81 -2.73
N ARG A 124 -5.68 -6.92 -2.78
CA ARG A 124 -4.31 -7.00 -3.31
C ARG A 124 -4.21 -8.06 -4.41
N ARG A 125 -3.46 -7.77 -5.46
CA ARG A 125 -3.05 -8.74 -6.47
C ARG A 125 -1.55 -8.61 -6.68
N ASP A 126 -0.85 -9.74 -6.62
CA ASP A 126 0.56 -9.82 -6.98
C ASP A 126 0.66 -10.42 -8.39
N THR A 127 1.37 -9.74 -9.28
CA THR A 127 1.61 -10.19 -10.66
C THR A 127 3.10 -10.15 -10.93
N ASP A 128 3.67 -11.29 -11.34
CA ASP A 128 5.05 -11.33 -11.82
C ASP A 128 5.09 -10.86 -13.28
N LEU A 129 5.87 -9.82 -13.54
CA LEU A 129 6.06 -9.22 -14.85
C LEU A 129 7.55 -9.26 -15.22
N THR A 130 7.91 -9.17 -16.49
CA THR A 130 9.31 -9.02 -16.91
C THR A 130 9.60 -7.56 -17.18
N ASP A 131 10.60 -7.01 -16.49
CA ASP A 131 11.09 -5.64 -16.66
C ASP A 131 11.74 -5.50 -18.06
N PRO A 132 11.15 -4.77 -19.04
CA PRO A 132 11.72 -4.61 -20.38
C PRO A 132 13.15 -4.05 -20.46
N ASP A 133 13.60 -3.27 -19.47
CA ASP A 133 14.93 -2.64 -19.52
C ASP A 133 16.03 -3.57 -19.00
N THR A 134 15.71 -4.40 -18.00
CA THR A 134 16.66 -5.28 -17.32
C THR A 134 16.46 -6.77 -17.61
N ASN A 135 15.36 -7.12 -18.28
CA ASN A 135 14.90 -8.47 -18.58
C ASN A 135 14.76 -9.39 -17.35
N LYS A 136 14.55 -8.81 -16.16
CA LYS A 136 14.36 -9.55 -14.91
C LYS A 136 12.87 -9.72 -14.60
N VAL A 137 12.50 -10.86 -14.02
CA VAL A 137 11.15 -11.06 -13.48
C VAL A 137 11.01 -10.29 -12.18
N VAL A 138 9.89 -9.58 -12.07
CA VAL A 138 9.62 -8.59 -11.06
C VAL A 138 8.18 -8.69 -10.59
N THR A 139 7.98 -8.83 -9.28
CA THR A 139 6.63 -8.87 -8.71
C THR A 139 6.09 -7.46 -8.54
N VAL A 140 4.95 -7.19 -9.17
CA VAL A 140 4.15 -5.97 -9.02
C VAL A 140 2.99 -6.27 -8.08
N SER A 141 2.81 -5.42 -7.06
CA SER A 141 1.66 -5.50 -6.17
C SER A 141 0.69 -4.36 -6.47
N GLU A 142 -0.51 -4.73 -6.86
CA GLU A 142 -1.62 -3.81 -7.09
C GLU A 142 -2.58 -3.88 -5.90
N TYR A 143 -3.01 -2.71 -5.44
CA TYR A 143 -3.94 -2.58 -4.33
C TYR A 143 -5.18 -1.83 -4.82
N TRP A 144 -6.37 -2.38 -4.61
CA TRP A 144 -7.62 -1.63 -4.81
C TRP A 144 -8.21 -1.32 -3.46
N ILE A 145 -8.58 -0.06 -3.30
CA ILE A 145 -9.18 0.45 -2.07
C ILE A 145 -10.50 1.08 -2.47
N THR A 146 -11.56 0.67 -1.81
CA THR A 146 -12.91 1.21 -2.03
C THR A 146 -13.54 1.41 -0.67
N ASP A 147 -14.33 2.48 -0.53
CA ASP A 147 -15.38 2.47 0.46
C ASP A 147 -16.40 1.42 -0.01
N LYS A 148 -17.02 0.71 0.92
CA LYS A 148 -18.26 0.02 0.57
C LYS A 148 -19.25 0.21 1.70
N ASP A 149 -20.38 0.77 1.31
CA ASP A 149 -21.66 0.44 1.91
C ASP A 149 -21.77 -1.10 2.04
N MET A 150 -21.79 -1.56 3.28
CA MET A 150 -21.68 -2.97 3.69
C MET A 150 -22.94 -3.80 3.41
N SER A 151 -24.02 -3.18 2.91
CA SER A 151 -25.34 -3.80 2.74
C SER A 151 -25.41 -4.99 1.77
N LYS A 152 -24.33 -5.32 1.03
CA LYS A 152 -24.29 -6.43 0.07
C LYS A 152 -23.45 -7.64 0.49
N TYR A 153 -22.76 -7.55 1.63
CA TYR A 153 -21.85 -8.60 2.12
C TYR A 153 -22.24 -9.14 3.51
N LEU A 154 -23.37 -8.67 4.05
CA LEU A 154 -24.06 -9.19 5.23
C LEU A 154 -25.39 -9.81 4.79
#